data_AF-A0A927PXT7-F1
#
_entry.id   AF-A0A927PXT7-F1
#
_cell.length_a   1.000
_cell.length_b   1.000
_cell.length_c   1.000
_cell.angle_alpha   90.00
_cell.angle_beta   90.00
_cell.angle_gamma   90.00
#
_symmetry.space_group_name_H-M   'P 1'
#
loop_
_entity.id
_entity.type
_entity.pdbx_description
1 polymer ?
#
loop_
_entity_poly.entity_id
_entity_poly.type
_entity_poly.pdbx_seq_one_letter_code
_entity_poly.pdbx_strand_id
1 'polypeptide(L)'
;MDPDDPHRRPALHFVGFRGDEYVRALRVFGPPDFIHIGWDRWARMEVVDGDTAVFARGTFDDEPSRYSVPDIHETPDDPTDRPGR
;
A
#
# COMPACT_ATOMS: atom_id res chain seq x y z
N MET A 1 6.22 -7.90 -15.77
CA MET A 1 4.83 -7.46 -15.97
C MET A 1 4.79 -6.72 -17.30
N ASP A 2 3.79 -7.00 -18.14
CA ASP A 2 3.62 -6.33 -19.43
C ASP A 2 2.93 -4.97 -19.19
N PRO A 3 3.58 -3.83 -19.51
CA PRO A 3 3.00 -2.50 -19.31
C PRO A 3 1.80 -2.23 -20.24
N ASP A 4 1.61 -3.03 -21.30
CA ASP A 4 0.62 -2.81 -22.36
C ASP A 4 -0.58 -3.78 -22.27
N ASP A 5 -0.75 -4.52 -21.16
CA ASP A 5 -1.91 -5.40 -20.95
C ASP A 5 -3.21 -4.57 -20.88
N PRO A 6 -4.11 -4.67 -21.89
CA PRO A 6 -5.34 -3.88 -21.94
C PRO A 6 -6.36 -4.28 -20.86
N HIS A 7 -6.13 -5.38 -20.14
CA HIS A 7 -6.96 -5.83 -19.03
C HIS A 7 -6.45 -5.32 -17.67
N ARG A 8 -5.29 -4.67 -17.63
CA ARG A 8 -4.78 -4.05 -16.40
C ARG A 8 -5.53 -2.74 -16.15
N ARG A 9 -6.40 -2.75 -15.15
CA ARG A 9 -6.90 -1.49 -14.57
C ARG A 9 -5.78 -0.82 -13.75
N PRO A 10 -5.59 0.50 -13.88
CA PRO A 10 -4.80 1.30 -12.94
C PRO A 10 -5.14 0.97 -11.49
N ALA A 11 -4.10 0.73 -10.67
CA ALA A 11 -4.26 0.51 -9.23
C ALA A 11 -4.25 1.83 -8.48
N LEU A 12 -5.03 1.90 -7.40
CA LEU A 12 -5.07 3.03 -6.48
C LEU A 12 -4.33 2.70 -5.18
N HIS A 13 -3.27 3.45 -4.88
CA HIS A 13 -2.45 3.28 -3.69
C HIS A 13 -2.67 4.46 -2.72
N PHE A 14 -2.92 4.16 -1.44
CA PHE A 14 -2.97 5.16 -0.38
C PHE A 14 -1.71 5.06 0.48
N VAL A 15 -0.97 6.15 0.63
CA VAL A 15 0.33 6.18 1.30
C VAL A 15 0.30 7.09 2.53
N GLY A 16 0.63 6.53 3.70
CA GLY A 16 0.93 7.28 4.92
C GLY A 16 -0.29 7.81 5.68
N PHE A 17 -1.50 7.37 5.34
CA PHE A 17 -2.74 7.77 6.01
C PHE A 17 -2.83 7.18 7.43
N ARG A 18 -3.16 8.01 8.43
CA ARG A 18 -3.25 7.57 9.85
C ARG A 18 -4.48 8.09 10.60
N GLY A 19 -5.26 8.99 10.02
CA GLY A 19 -6.43 9.59 10.65
C GLY A 19 -7.53 9.95 9.66
N ASP A 20 -8.28 11.01 9.99
CA ASP A 20 -9.48 11.45 9.25
C ASP A 20 -9.21 11.75 7.77
N GLU A 21 -7.96 12.07 7.41
CA GLU A 21 -7.55 12.26 6.02
C GLU A 21 -7.81 11.00 5.16
N TYR A 22 -7.82 9.80 5.75
CA TYR A 22 -8.17 8.56 5.06
C TYR A 22 -9.62 8.57 4.59
N VAL A 23 -10.54 8.93 5.48
CA VAL A 23 -11.98 8.98 5.16
C VAL A 23 -12.27 10.04 4.11
N ARG A 24 -11.53 11.15 4.10
CA ARG A 24 -11.63 12.17 3.05
C ARG A 24 -11.14 11.65 1.70
N ALA A 25 -9.98 10.97 1.68
CA ALA A 25 -9.45 10.36 0.47
C ALA A 25 -10.40 9.31 -0.11
N LEU A 26 -11.01 8.46 0.73
CA LEU A 26 -12.03 7.50 0.30
C LEU A 26 -13.20 8.15 -0.44
N ARG A 27 -13.63 9.34 -0.01
CA ARG A 27 -14.76 10.05 -0.64
C ARG A 27 -14.41 10.65 -1.99
N VAL A 28 -13.13 10.94 -2.24
CA VAL A 28 -12.66 11.61 -3.46
C VAL A 28 -12.17 10.59 -4.49
N PHE A 29 -11.36 9.63 -4.06
CA PHE A 29 -10.68 8.68 -4.94
C PHE A 29 -11.33 7.28 -4.92
N GLY A 30 -12.18 6.99 -3.93
CA GLY A 30 -12.73 5.66 -3.70
C GLY A 30 -11.84 4.77 -2.83
N PRO A 31 -12.22 3.49 -2.64
CA PRO A 31 -11.42 2.52 -1.90
C PRO A 31 -10.09 2.24 -2.62
N PRO A 32 -8.94 2.26 -1.90
CA PRO A 32 -7.66 1.89 -2.50
C PRO A 32 -7.57 0.38 -2.75
N ASP A 33 -6.77 0.00 -3.74
CA ASP A 33 -6.35 -1.37 -3.97
C ASP A 33 -5.20 -1.75 -3.02
N PHE A 34 -4.34 -0.78 -2.65
CA PHE A 34 -3.21 -0.96 -1.73
C PHE A 34 -3.12 0.15 -0.69
N ILE A 35 -2.75 -0.20 0.55
CA ILE A 35 -2.51 0.73 1.64
C ILE A 35 -1.08 0.54 2.15
N HIS A 36 -0.29 1.60 2.04
CA HIS A 36 1.08 1.67 2.52
C HIS A 36 1.13 2.50 3.80
N ILE A 37 1.60 1.93 4.91
CA ILE A 37 1.69 2.66 6.20
C ILE A 37 2.65 3.87 6.13
N GLY A 38 3.60 3.83 5.20
CA GLY A 38 4.53 4.91 4.91
C GLY A 38 5.11 4.81 3.49
N TRP A 39 5.85 5.84 3.09
CA TRP A 39 6.58 5.82 1.82
C TRP A 39 7.94 5.18 2.02
N ASP A 40 8.08 3.92 1.64
CA ASP A 40 9.33 3.16 1.74
C ASP A 40 9.75 2.59 0.37
N ARG A 41 10.86 1.84 0.37
CA ARG A 41 11.41 1.26 -0.87
C ARG A 41 10.42 0.31 -1.56
N TRP A 42 9.61 -0.44 -0.82
CA TRP A 42 8.65 -1.38 -1.40
C TRP A 42 7.47 -0.64 -2.00
N ALA A 43 6.89 0.31 -1.26
CA ALA A 43 5.81 1.17 -1.76
C ALA A 43 6.22 1.86 -3.08
N ARG A 44 7.47 2.33 -3.18
CA ARG A 44 8.02 2.96 -4.38
C ARG A 44 8.13 2.02 -5.59
N MET A 45 8.39 0.73 -5.36
CA MET A 45 8.53 -0.28 -6.42
C MET A 45 7.17 -0.81 -6.88
N GLU A 46 6.16 -0.80 -6.01
CA GLU A 46 4.82 -1.30 -6.33
C GLU A 46 3.97 -0.30 -7.12
N VAL A 47 4.19 1.00 -6.92
CA VAL A 47 3.57 2.02 -7.76
C VAL A 47 4.29 2.06 -9.10
N VAL A 48 3.63 1.60 -10.15
CA VAL A 48 4.19 1.59 -11.51
C VAL A 48 3.40 2.50 -12.45
N ASP A 49 3.90 2.65 -13.68
CA ASP A 49 3.25 3.50 -14.67
C ASP A 49 1.78 3.11 -14.88
N GLY A 50 0.93 4.13 -14.91
CA GLY A 50 -0.53 4.01 -15.00
C GLY A 50 -1.24 4.00 -13.65
N ASP A 51 -0.57 3.68 -12.54
CA ASP A 51 -1.19 3.67 -11.22
C ASP A 51 -1.38 5.09 -10.66
N THR A 52 -2.26 5.20 -9.66
CA THR A 52 -2.47 6.44 -8.91
C THR A 52 -2.04 6.25 -7.47
N ALA A 53 -1.05 7.03 -7.03
CA ALA A 53 -0.63 7.07 -5.63
C ALA A 53 -1.11 8.38 -4.97
N VAL A 54 -1.90 8.25 -3.90
CA VAL A 54 -2.38 9.37 -3.09
C VAL A 54 -1.58 9.39 -1.80
N PHE A 55 -1.00 10.54 -1.47
CA PHE A 55 -0.14 10.70 -0.31
C PHE A 55 -0.85 11.52 0.76
N ALA A 56 -0.88 11.01 2.01
CA ALA A 56 -1.34 11.79 3.15
C ALA A 56 -0.38 12.96 3.47
N ARG A 57 0.92 12.76 3.17
CA ARG A 57 2.00 13.75 3.32
C ARG A 57 3.07 13.47 2.28
N GLY A 58 3.75 14.54 1.83
CA GLY A 58 4.82 14.42 0.86
C GLY A 58 4.32 14.07 -0.54
N THR A 59 5.24 13.59 -1.37
CA THR A 59 5.01 13.27 -2.78
C THR A 59 5.81 12.04 -3.21
N PHE A 60 5.52 11.53 -4.41
CA PHE A 60 6.21 10.40 -5.01
C PHE A 60 7.73 10.63 -5.21
N ASP A 61 8.13 11.88 -5.41
CA ASP A 61 9.53 12.27 -5.64
C ASP A 61 10.33 12.42 -4.34
N ASP A 62 9.68 12.33 -3.18
CA ASP A 62 10.38 12.36 -1.89
C ASP A 62 11.20 11.07 -1.68
N GLU A 63 12.34 11.22 -1.01
CA GLU A 63 13.20 10.09 -0.67
C GLU A 63 12.45 9.08 0.22
N PRO A 64 12.36 7.80 -0.16
CA PRO A 64 11.68 6.79 0.64
C PRO A 64 12.35 6.60 2.01
N SER A 65 11.53 6.28 3.01
CA SER A 65 12.01 5.86 4.33
C SER A 65 12.99 4.70 4.19
N ARG A 66 14.13 4.81 4.89
CA ARG A 66 15.12 3.73 5.01
C ARG A 66 14.61 2.55 5.84
N TYR A 67 13.57 2.78 6.64
CA TYR A 67 12.94 1.77 7.47
C TYR A 67 11.65 1.31 6.82
N SER A 68 11.59 0.04 6.44
CA SER A 68 10.34 -0.64 6.09
C SER A 68 9.61 -1.02 7.37
N VAL A 69 8.40 -0.53 7.54
CA VAL A 69 7.47 -1.08 8.53
C VAL A 69 6.62 -2.11 7.80
N PRO A 70 6.66 -3.40 8.18
CA PRO A 70 5.82 -4.39 7.50
C PRO A 70 4.34 -4.00 7.67
N ASP A 71 3.60 -3.93 6.56
CA ASP A 71 2.18 -3.55 6.55
C ASP A 71 1.27 -4.57 7.25
N ILE A 72 1.81 -5.76 7.55
CA ILE A 72 1.18 -6.86 8.27
C ILE A 72 1.84 -7.04 9.63
N HIS A 73 1.09 -6.82 10.70
CA HIS A 73 1.35 -7.50 11.95
C HIS A 73 0.96 -8.96 11.75
N GLU A 74 1.95 -9.81 11.48
CA GLU A 74 1.79 -11.26 11.57
C GLU A 74 1.27 -11.56 12.99
N THR A 75 -0.01 -11.94 13.10
CA THR A 75 -0.49 -12.56 14.33
C THR A 75 0.33 -13.83 14.51
N PRO A 76 0.99 -14.05 15.66
CA PRO A 76 1.71 -15.30 15.90
C PRO A 76 0.78 -16.47 15.60
N ASP A 77 1.28 -17.45 14.85
CA ASP A 77 0.55 -18.66 14.46
C ASP A 77 -0.36 -19.15 15.59
N ASP A 78 -1.62 -19.41 15.25
CA ASP A 78 -2.58 -20.04 16.16
C ASP A 78 -1.96 -21.35 16.68
N PRO A 79 -1.77 -21.52 18.01
CA PRO A 79 -1.15 -22.71 18.57
C PRO A 79 -1.96 -24.00 18.35
N THR A 80 -3.14 -23.92 17.71
CA THR A 80 -3.94 -25.09 17.33
C THR A 80 -3.51 -25.79 16.04
N ASP A 81 -2.61 -25.21 15.22
CA ASP A 81 -2.06 -25.88 14.03
C ASP A 81 -0.83 -26.75 14.35
N ARG A 82 -0.99 -27.68 15.29
CA ARG A 82 -0.04 -28.80 15.44
C ARG A 82 -0.75 -30.08 15.03
N PRO A 83 -0.32 -30.79 13.97
CA PRO A 83 -0.84 -32.12 13.71
C PRO A 83 -0.49 -33.02 14.91
N GLY A 84 -1.53 -33.63 15.47
CA GLY A 84 -1.46 -34.45 16.68
C GLY A 84 -0.33 -35.47 16.65
N ARG A 85 0.35 -35.59 17.79
CA ARG A 85 1.29 -36.66 18.08
C ARG A 85 0.61 -37.74 18.90
#